data_AF-J3SCR9-F1
#
_entry.id   AF-J3SCR9-F1
#
_cell.length_a   1.000
_cell.length_b   1.000
_cell.length_c   1.000
_cell.angle_alpha   90.00
_cell.angle_beta   90.00
_cell.angle_gamma   90.00
#
_symmetry.space_group_name_H-M   'P 1'
#
loop_
_entity.id
_entity.type
_entity.pdbx_description
1 polymer ?
#
loop_
_entity_poly.entity_id
_entity_poly.type
_entity_poly.pdbx_seq_one_letter_code
_entity_poly.pdbx_strand_id
1 'polypeptide(L)'
;MTNYGEILDGTHCFRKTWLAGRLGALTGLIASTYHVVLYTPETTLEGLMRITKSTVTMATLGAVFAATSCISAELRDAPEDPMNYFIGGCASGAMIGAKTNSFVIGSSACVGLGALAAFVKVGRQQGWTFLVLPRQ
;
A
#
# COMPACT_ATOMS: atom_id res chain seq x y z
N MET A 1 3.60 19.84 1.34
CA MET A 1 3.27 18.46 1.72
C MET A 1 4.39 17.59 1.18
N THR A 2 5.32 17.12 2.01
CA THR A 2 6.46 16.33 1.55
C THR A 2 5.96 15.05 0.88
N ASN A 3 6.30 14.89 -0.39
CA ASN A 3 5.74 13.84 -1.24
C ASN A 3 6.37 12.49 -0.85
N TYR A 4 5.59 11.41 -0.73
CA TYR A 4 6.13 10.06 -0.44
C TYR A 4 7.26 9.68 -1.39
N GLY A 5 7.23 10.26 -2.59
CA GLY A 5 8.21 10.05 -3.62
C GLY A 5 9.51 10.83 -3.54
N GLU A 6 9.62 11.86 -2.71
CA GLU A 6 10.86 12.65 -2.56
C GLU A 6 11.81 12.04 -1.52
N ILE A 7 11.33 11.10 -0.72
CA ILE A 7 12.11 10.46 0.35
C ILE A 7 12.86 9.26 -0.26
N LEU A 8 14.20 9.35 -0.27
CA LEU A 8 15.08 8.23 -0.60
C LEU A 8 14.71 7.00 0.23
N ASP A 9 14.66 5.85 -0.41
CA ASP A 9 14.50 4.57 0.27
C ASP A 9 15.74 4.32 1.16
N GLY A 10 15.54 4.00 2.45
CA GLY A 10 16.61 3.67 3.42
C GLY A 10 17.05 4.76 4.42
N THR A 11 16.71 6.04 4.23
CA THR A 11 17.21 7.11 5.15
C THR A 11 16.20 7.56 6.20
N HIS A 12 14.88 7.43 5.94
CA HIS A 12 13.81 7.86 6.85
C HIS A 12 12.63 6.87 6.90
N CYS A 13 12.92 5.63 7.29
CA CYS A 13 11.92 4.55 7.33
C CYS A 13 10.66 4.91 8.13
N PHE A 14 10.80 5.44 9.35
CA PHE A 14 9.64 5.76 10.19
C PHE A 14 8.70 6.79 9.53
N ARG A 15 9.27 7.85 8.95
CA ARG A 15 8.49 8.90 8.29
C ARG A 15 7.79 8.36 7.04
N LYS A 16 8.47 7.52 6.26
CA LYS A 16 7.94 6.89 5.05
C LYS A 16 6.82 5.92 5.37
N THR A 17 6.99 5.10 6.41
CA THR A 17 5.96 4.20 6.95
C THR A 17 4.75 4.97 7.44
N TRP A 18 4.93 6.05 8.20
CA TRP A 18 3.83 6.90 8.65
C TRP A 18 3.05 7.52 7.48
N LEU A 19 3.75 8.00 6.46
CA LEU A 19 3.12 8.61 5.29
C LEU A 19 2.38 7.57 4.44
N ALA A 20 2.96 6.40 4.20
CA ALA A 20 2.31 5.30 3.50
C ALA A 20 1.09 4.77 4.27
N GLY A 21 1.20 4.66 5.60
CA GLY A 21 0.08 4.28 6.46
C GLY A 21 -1.07 5.28 6.37
N ARG A 22 -0.78 6.59 6.31
CA ARG A 22 -1.80 7.62 6.07
C ARG A 22 -2.45 7.51 4.70
N LEU A 23 -1.67 7.27 3.63
CA LEU A 23 -2.21 7.04 2.29
C LEU A 23 -3.08 5.77 2.25
N GLY A 24 -2.65 4.70 2.91
CA GLY A 24 -3.43 3.48 3.11
C GLY A 24 -4.72 3.73 3.88
N ALA A 25 -4.69 4.54 4.93
CA ALA A 25 -5.88 4.92 5.69
C ALA A 25 -6.87 5.74 4.83
N LEU A 26 -6.38 6.71 4.06
CA LEU A 26 -7.22 7.53 3.18
C LEU A 26 -7.91 6.68 2.11
N THR A 27 -7.14 5.83 1.43
CA THR A 27 -7.69 4.90 0.42
C THR A 27 -8.65 3.88 1.04
N GLY A 28 -8.34 3.38 2.24
CA GLY A 28 -9.23 2.51 2.99
C GLY A 28 -10.54 3.17 3.41
N LEU A 29 -10.50 4.45 3.77
CA LEU A 29 -11.70 5.20 4.14
C LEU A 29 -12.59 5.43 2.92
N ILE A 30 -12.01 5.81 1.77
CA ILE A 30 -12.74 5.95 0.50
C ILE A 30 -13.35 4.60 0.10
N ALA A 31 -12.57 3.52 0.12
CA ALA A 31 -13.09 2.19 -0.21
C ALA A 31 -14.22 1.77 0.74
N SER A 32 -14.11 2.10 2.03
CA SER A 32 -15.12 1.77 3.04
C SER A 32 -16.41 2.56 2.87
N THR A 33 -16.35 3.84 2.47
CA THR A 33 -17.56 4.63 2.19
C THR A 33 -18.31 4.04 1.02
N TYR A 34 -17.63 3.70 -0.08
CA TYR A 34 -18.27 2.99 -1.21
C TYR A 34 -18.86 1.65 -0.78
N HIS A 35 -18.15 0.87 0.03
CA HIS A 35 -18.64 -0.41 0.50
C HIS A 35 -19.91 -0.28 1.35
N VAL A 36 -20.01 0.75 2.19
CA VAL A 36 -21.22 0.98 3.02
C VAL A 36 -22.38 1.54 2.20
N VAL A 37 -22.11 2.36 1.19
CA VAL A 37 -23.14 2.88 0.28
C VAL A 37 -23.73 1.79 -0.60
N LEU A 38 -22.90 0.86 -1.09
CA LEU A 38 -23.35 -0.25 -1.94
C LEU A 38 -23.98 -1.39 -1.12
N TYR A 39 -23.48 -1.63 0.09
CA TYR A 39 -23.97 -2.67 0.99
C TYR A 39 -24.42 -2.04 2.31
N THR A 40 -25.66 -1.54 2.31
CA THR A 40 -26.26 -0.86 3.45
C THR A 40 -26.31 -1.81 4.66
N PRO A 41 -25.67 -1.45 5.79
CA PRO A 41 -25.77 -2.23 7.02
C PRO A 41 -27.14 -1.99 7.68
N GLU A 42 -27.65 -3.00 8.38
CA GLU A 42 -28.92 -2.87 9.11
C GLU A 42 -28.80 -1.98 10.35
N THR A 43 -27.57 -1.82 10.88
CA THR A 43 -27.29 -0.99 12.04
C THR A 43 -26.12 -0.01 11.80
N THR A 44 -26.21 1.17 12.42
CA THR A 44 -25.17 2.21 12.33
C THR A 44 -23.86 1.80 13.01
N LEU A 45 -23.96 1.02 14.11
CA LEU A 45 -22.81 0.53 14.85
C LEU A 45 -21.99 -0.50 14.04
N GLU A 46 -22.66 -1.44 13.37
CA GLU A 46 -21.98 -2.42 12.51
C GLU A 46 -21.34 -1.75 11.30
N GLY A 47 -22.00 -0.74 10.72
CA GLY A 47 -21.43 0.11 9.68
C GLY A 47 -20.13 0.76 10.13
N LEU A 48 -20.14 1.41 11.30
CA LEU A 48 -18.96 2.06 11.87
C LEU A 48 -17.83 1.08 12.15
N MET A 49 -18.14 -0.08 12.75
CA MET A 49 -17.15 -1.12 13.04
C MET A 49 -16.55 -1.70 11.77
N ARG A 50 -17.35 -1.88 10.70
CA ARG A 50 -16.89 -2.35 9.40
C ARG A 50 -15.96 -1.33 8.73
N ILE A 51 -16.33 -0.06 8.72
CA ILE A 51 -15.50 1.04 8.18
C ILE A 51 -14.17 1.08 8.93
N THR A 52 -14.22 1.04 10.26
CA THR A 52 -13.03 1.12 11.11
C THR A 52 -12.09 -0.05 10.84
N LYS A 53 -12.61 -1.30 10.86
CA LYS A 53 -11.81 -2.50 10.57
C LYS A 53 -11.17 -2.44 9.18
N SER A 54 -11.93 -2.05 8.17
CA SER A 54 -11.43 -1.93 6.79
C SER A 54 -10.33 -0.87 6.67
N THR A 55 -10.58 0.32 7.19
CA THR A 55 -9.63 1.45 7.17
C THR A 55 -8.34 1.12 7.90
N VAL A 56 -8.44 0.56 9.12
CA VAL A 56 -7.26 0.12 9.88
C VAL A 56 -6.47 -0.91 9.09
N THR A 57 -7.14 -1.87 8.44
CA THR A 57 -6.41 -2.87 7.67
C THR A 57 -5.72 -2.31 6.44
N MET A 58 -6.30 -1.32 5.75
CA MET A 58 -5.60 -0.67 4.63
C MET A 58 -4.45 0.21 5.12
N ALA A 59 -4.61 0.87 6.27
CA ALA A 59 -3.53 1.62 6.91
C ALA A 59 -2.36 0.72 7.30
N THR A 60 -2.63 -0.44 7.89
CA THR A 60 -1.58 -1.40 8.27
C THR A 60 -0.88 -1.99 7.04
N LEU A 61 -1.61 -2.28 5.96
CA LEU A 61 -1.01 -2.74 4.70
C LEU A 61 -0.03 -1.71 4.12
N GLY A 62 -0.41 -0.43 4.09
CA GLY A 62 0.47 0.65 3.65
C GLY A 62 1.70 0.82 4.55
N ALA A 63 1.53 0.67 5.86
CA ALA A 63 2.64 0.73 6.82
C ALA A 63 3.60 -0.47 6.67
N VAL A 64 3.07 -1.70 6.57
CA VAL A 64 3.88 -2.91 6.38
C VAL A 64 4.65 -2.82 5.06
N PHE A 65 4.00 -2.39 3.99
CA PHE A 65 4.63 -2.17 2.68
C PHE A 65 5.85 -1.26 2.78
N ALA A 66 5.69 -0.06 3.36
CA ALA A 66 6.77 0.92 3.45
C ALA A 66 7.86 0.54 4.45
N ALA A 67 7.51 -0.12 5.56
CA ALA A 67 8.50 -0.60 6.52
C ALA A 67 9.38 -1.68 5.90
N THR A 68 8.77 -2.66 5.24
CA THR A 68 9.49 -3.77 4.61
C THR A 68 10.29 -3.34 3.38
N SER A 69 9.78 -2.40 2.57
CA SER A 69 10.55 -1.82 1.47
C SER A 69 11.78 -1.04 1.96
N CYS A 70 11.67 -0.37 3.11
CA CYS A 70 12.78 0.38 3.69
C CYS A 70 13.83 -0.55 4.33
N ILE A 71 13.41 -1.57 5.06
CA ILE A 71 14.32 -2.57 5.65
C ILE A 71 15.04 -3.35 4.55
N SER A 72 14.35 -3.72 3.47
CA SER A 72 14.98 -4.41 2.33
C SER A 72 15.96 -3.53 1.57
N ALA A 73 15.68 -2.23 1.45
CA ALA A 73 16.62 -1.27 0.89
C ALA A 73 17.90 -1.12 1.73
N GLU A 74 17.78 -1.07 3.07
CA GLU A 74 18.91 -0.98 3.98
C GLU A 74 19.74 -2.26 4.01
N LEU A 75 19.09 -3.43 4.01
CA LEU A 75 19.78 -4.73 4.03
C LEU A 75 20.56 -5.04 2.74
N ARG A 76 20.16 -4.44 1.62
CA ARG A 76 20.74 -4.70 0.30
C ARG A 76 21.70 -3.60 -0.18
N ASP A 77 21.85 -2.51 0.60
CA ASP A 77 22.59 -1.30 0.21
C ASP A 77 22.22 -0.77 -1.20
N ALA A 78 21.02 -1.10 -1.66
CA ALA A 78 20.55 -0.85 -3.02
C ALA A 78 19.19 -0.13 -2.96
N PRO A 79 19.16 1.17 -2.60
CA PRO A 79 17.92 1.88 -2.29
C PRO A 79 17.00 2.06 -3.50
N GLU A 80 17.55 2.08 -4.71
CA GLU A 80 16.80 2.30 -5.93
C GLU A 80 16.31 1.01 -6.60
N ASP A 81 16.58 -0.17 -6.04
CA ASP A 81 16.15 -1.42 -6.66
C ASP A 81 14.62 -1.61 -6.58
N PRO A 82 13.93 -1.88 -7.71
CA PRO A 82 12.49 -2.15 -7.72
C PRO A 82 12.13 -3.45 -6.97
N MET A 83 13.11 -4.32 -6.74
CA MET A 83 12.91 -5.56 -5.99
C MET A 83 12.57 -5.31 -4.51
N ASN A 84 12.99 -4.18 -3.93
CA ASN A 84 12.62 -3.80 -2.57
C ASN A 84 11.11 -3.50 -2.45
N TYR A 85 10.55 -2.89 -3.50
CA TYR A 85 9.11 -2.62 -3.59
C TYR A 85 8.32 -3.91 -3.83
N PHE A 86 8.89 -4.87 -4.57
CA PHE A 86 8.31 -6.21 -4.72
C PHE A 86 8.20 -6.94 -3.37
N ILE A 87 9.28 -6.94 -2.57
CA ILE A 87 9.30 -7.56 -1.24
C ILE A 87 8.25 -6.90 -0.33
N GLY A 88 8.15 -5.56 -0.36
CA GLY A 88 7.14 -4.87 0.43
C GLY A 88 5.71 -5.14 -0.02
N GLY A 89 5.48 -5.24 -1.33
CA GLY A 89 4.19 -5.63 -1.90
C GLY A 89 3.82 -7.07 -1.52
N CYS A 90 4.80 -7.98 -1.52
CA CYS A 90 4.59 -9.35 -1.07
C CYS A 90 4.24 -9.45 0.42
N ALA A 91 4.94 -8.69 1.28
CA ALA A 91 4.67 -8.66 2.72
C ALA A 91 3.25 -8.14 3.03
N SER A 92 2.81 -7.10 2.34
CA SER A 92 1.43 -6.62 2.46
C SER A 92 0.41 -7.63 1.90
N GLY A 93 0.69 -8.29 0.77
CA GLY A 93 -0.15 -9.37 0.24
C GLY A 93 -0.27 -10.57 1.19
N ALA A 94 0.82 -10.97 1.85
CA ALA A 94 0.81 -12.01 2.86
C ALA A 94 -0.08 -11.66 4.07
N MET A 95 -0.08 -10.39 4.49
CA MET A 95 -0.99 -9.89 5.54
C MET A 95 -2.47 -9.99 5.14
N ILE A 96 -2.81 -9.75 3.86
CA ILE A 96 -4.16 -9.99 3.35
C ILE A 96 -4.51 -11.48 3.42
N GLY A 97 -3.57 -12.36 3.05
CA GLY A 97 -3.73 -13.81 3.17
C GLY A 97 -3.98 -14.25 4.61
N ALA A 98 -3.21 -13.71 5.56
CA ALA A 98 -3.39 -13.96 6.99
C ALA A 98 -4.77 -13.50 7.49
N LYS A 99 -5.21 -12.30 7.09
CA LYS A 99 -6.52 -11.75 7.46
C LYS A 99 -7.68 -12.59 6.89
N THR A 100 -7.52 -13.11 5.68
CA THR A 100 -8.55 -13.91 4.99
C THR A 100 -8.45 -15.41 5.26
N ASN A 101 -7.46 -15.85 6.06
CA ASN A 101 -7.15 -17.25 6.33
C ASN A 101 -7.05 -18.11 5.06
N SER A 102 -6.54 -17.53 3.97
CA SER A 102 -6.44 -18.20 2.67
C SER A 102 -5.05 -18.04 2.08
N PHE A 103 -4.38 -19.18 1.87
CA PHE A 103 -3.06 -19.22 1.26
C PHE A 103 -3.10 -18.80 -0.21
N VAL A 104 -4.19 -19.16 -0.93
CA VAL A 104 -4.37 -18.79 -2.33
C VAL A 104 -4.54 -17.28 -2.49
N ILE A 105 -5.31 -16.64 -1.60
CA ILE A 105 -5.47 -15.19 -1.60
C ILE A 105 -4.13 -14.52 -1.23
N GLY A 106 -3.40 -15.07 -0.25
CA GLY A 106 -2.08 -14.54 0.12
C GLY A 106 -1.03 -14.62 -0.99
N SER A 107 -0.91 -15.76 -1.67
CA SER A 107 0.07 -15.94 -2.75
C SER A 107 -0.27 -15.10 -3.98
N SER A 108 -1.54 -15.08 -4.38
CA SER A 108 -2.01 -14.25 -5.49
C SER A 108 -1.85 -12.76 -5.20
N ALA A 109 -2.17 -12.31 -3.97
CA ALA A 109 -1.97 -10.93 -3.54
C ALA A 109 -0.49 -10.56 -3.45
N CYS A 110 0.38 -11.46 -2.99
CA CYS A 110 1.82 -11.20 -2.95
C CYS A 110 2.38 -10.94 -4.36
N VAL A 111 2.05 -11.79 -5.33
CA VAL A 111 2.51 -11.62 -6.72
C VAL A 111 1.87 -10.37 -7.34
N GLY A 112 0.56 -10.16 -7.16
CA GLY A 112 -0.17 -9.03 -7.73
C GLY A 112 0.30 -7.68 -7.19
N LEU A 113 0.31 -7.51 -5.86
CA LEU A 113 0.75 -6.27 -5.21
C LEU A 113 2.26 -6.07 -5.33
N GLY A 114 3.05 -7.15 -5.25
CA GLY A 114 4.49 -7.12 -5.46
C GLY A 114 4.86 -6.63 -6.86
N ALA A 115 4.27 -7.22 -7.90
CA ALA A 115 4.51 -6.81 -9.28
C ALA A 115 4.08 -5.36 -9.50
N LEU A 116 2.88 -4.99 -9.04
CA LEU A 116 2.36 -3.62 -9.19
C LEU A 116 3.26 -2.60 -8.51
N ALA A 117 3.75 -2.89 -7.30
CA ALA A 117 4.68 -2.01 -6.58
C ALA A 117 6.02 -1.86 -7.31
N ALA A 118 6.57 -2.96 -7.86
CA ALA A 118 7.79 -2.92 -8.66
C ALA A 118 7.60 -2.07 -9.93
N PHE A 119 6.48 -2.26 -10.65
CA PHE A 119 6.16 -1.46 -11.83
C PHE A 119 5.99 0.03 -11.50
N VAL A 120 5.38 0.37 -10.36
CA VAL A 120 5.27 1.77 -9.92
C VAL A 120 6.66 2.37 -9.67
N LYS A 121 7.59 1.63 -9.06
CA LYS A 121 8.97 2.12 -8.85
C LYS A 121 9.71 2.31 -10.18
N VAL A 122 9.63 1.33 -11.09
CA VAL A 122 10.24 1.42 -12.43
C VAL A 122 9.66 2.58 -13.23
N GLY A 123 8.34 2.74 -13.25
CA GLY A 123 7.68 3.84 -13.95
C GLY A 123 8.09 5.20 -13.41
N ARG A 124 8.31 5.31 -12.09
CA ARG A 124 8.84 6.54 -11.48
C ARG A 124 10.29 6.81 -11.85
N GLN A 125 11.13 5.79 -11.93
CA GLN A 125 12.52 5.94 -12.38
C GLN A 125 12.62 6.34 -13.85
N GLN A 126 11.73 5.82 -14.69
CA GLN A 126 11.65 6.16 -16.11
C GLN A 126 10.86 7.46 -16.39
N GLY A 127 10.32 8.13 -15.38
CA GLY A 127 9.57 9.38 -15.55
C GLY A 127 8.23 9.22 -16.26
N TRP A 128 7.60 8.04 -16.19
CA TRP A 128 6.30 7.80 -16.83
C TRP A 128 5.24 8.74 -16.25
N THR A 129 4.56 9.46 -17.16
CA THR A 129 3.47 10.36 -16.81
C THR A 129 2.14 9.65 -17.03
N PHE A 130 1.49 9.22 -15.95
CA PHE A 130 0.21 8.49 -16.03
C PHE A 130 -0.95 9.36 -16.51
N LEU A 131 -0.89 10.67 -16.24
CA LEU A 131 -1.86 11.66 -16.70
C LEU A 131 -1.15 12.56 -17.71
N VAL A 132 -1.23 12.19 -18.99
CA VAL A 132 -0.86 13.09 -20.07
C VAL A 132 -1.99 14.11 -20.19
N LEU A 133 -1.81 15.29 -19.60
CA LEU A 133 -2.72 16.39 -19.87
C LEU A 133 -2.64 16.70 -21.37
N PRO A 134 -3.78 16.83 -22.09
CA PRO A 134 -3.74 17.34 -23.46
C PRO A 134 -3.07 18.71 -23.43
N ARG A 135 -1.96 18.85 -24.17
CA ARG A 135 -1.24 20.10 -24.34
C ARG A 135 -2.15 21.02 -25.16
N GLN A 136 -2.76 22.02 -24.51
CA GLN A 136 -3.48 23.09 -25.22
C GLN A 136 -2.51 23.97 -26.00
#